data_AF-B9MNZ7-F1
#
_entry.id   AF-B9MNZ7-F1
#
_cell.length_a   1.000
_cell.length_b   1.000
_cell.length_c   1.000
_cell.angle_alpha   90.00
_cell.angle_beta   90.00
_cell.angle_gamma   90.00
#
_symmetry.space_group_name_H-M   'P 1'
#
loop_
_entity.id
_entity.type
_entity.pdbx_description
1 polymer ?
#
loop_
_entity_poly.entity_id
_entity_poly.type
_entity_poly.pdbx_seq_one_letter_code
_entity_poly.pdbx_strand_id
1 'polypeptide(L)'
;MPYVYFKVSEQAKWGVDENGNYVPVYSKINQSVDTPEKVEALRVLLANVMRIKKEYITVIDREEYMQNVDDDEDLRDEECDE
;
A
#
# COMPACT_ATOMS: atom_id res chain seq x y z
N MET A 1 1.37 -7.21 -14.36
CA MET A 1 0.27 -7.81 -13.56
C MET A 1 -0.50 -6.68 -12.87
N PRO A 2 -1.83 -6.73 -12.68
CA PRO A 2 -2.55 -5.63 -12.04
C PRO A 2 -2.19 -5.54 -10.55
N TYR A 3 -1.63 -4.40 -10.15
CA TYR A 3 -1.36 -4.08 -8.74
C TYR A 3 -2.56 -3.37 -8.12
N VAL A 4 -2.77 -3.59 -6.83
CA VAL A 4 -3.68 -2.78 -6.00
C VAL A 4 -2.85 -1.89 -5.10
N TYR A 5 -3.12 -0.60 -5.13
CA TYR A 5 -2.37 0.40 -4.40
C TYR A 5 -3.15 0.85 -3.17
N PHE A 6 -2.46 0.96 -2.05
CA PHE A 6 -3.02 1.34 -0.77
C PHE A 6 -2.22 2.49 -0.16
N LYS A 7 -2.95 3.40 0.47
CA LYS A 7 -2.43 4.41 1.39
C LYS A 7 -2.89 4.07 2.79
N VAL A 8 -1.96 3.99 3.72
CA VAL A 8 -2.22 3.85 5.16
C VAL A 8 -1.99 5.22 5.78
N SER A 9 -3.02 5.80 6.41
CA SER A 9 -2.95 7.12 7.03
C SER A 9 -1.99 7.15 8.22
N GLU A 10 -1.38 8.31 8.47
CA GLU A 10 -0.57 8.59 9.65
C GLU A 10 -1.29 8.30 10.99
N GLN A 11 -2.63 8.30 11.00
CA GLN A 11 -3.44 7.92 12.18
C GLN A 11 -3.20 6.46 12.61
N ALA A 12 -2.79 5.60 11.68
CA ALA A 12 -2.40 4.23 11.95
C ALA A 12 -1.06 4.12 12.71
N LYS A 13 -0.30 5.21 12.80
CA LYS A 13 1.00 5.31 13.48
C LYS A 13 2.02 4.26 13.01
N TRP A 14 2.01 3.99 11.70
CA TRP A 14 2.83 2.94 11.08
C TRP A 14 4.09 3.50 10.41
N GLY A 15 3.96 4.59 9.65
CA GLY A 15 5.09 5.31 9.07
C GLY A 15 5.59 6.38 10.02
N VAL A 16 6.91 6.48 10.19
CA VAL A 16 7.57 7.51 10.99
C VAL A 16 8.70 8.10 10.15
N ASP A 17 8.75 9.43 10.03
CA ASP A 17 9.83 10.13 9.33
C ASP A 17 11.09 10.25 10.21
N GLU A 18 12.16 10.83 9.66
CA GLU A 18 13.42 11.06 10.38
C GLU A 18 13.27 11.98 11.61
N ASN A 19 12.20 12.77 11.66
CA ASN A 19 11.91 13.71 12.74
C ASN A 19 10.97 13.11 13.80
N GLY A 20 10.54 11.87 13.65
CA GLY A 20 9.61 11.20 14.57
C GLY A 20 8.14 11.54 14.35
N ASN A 21 7.78 12.22 13.26
CA ASN A 21 6.39 12.48 12.90
C ASN A 21 5.78 11.27 12.21
N TYR A 22 4.51 10.99 12.53
CA TYR A 22 3.77 9.97 11.81
C TYR A 22 3.43 10.45 10.40
N VAL A 23 3.72 9.62 9.41
CA VAL A 23 3.51 9.89 8.00
C VAL A 23 2.70 8.75 7.35
N PRO A 24 1.98 9.04 6.25
CA PRO A 24 1.31 7.98 5.51
C PRO A 24 2.30 6.98 4.94
N VAL A 25 1.88 5.71 4.84
CA VAL A 25 2.64 4.62 4.22
C VAL A 25 1.92 4.17 2.97
N TYR A 26 2.66 4.01 1.88
CA TYR A 26 2.14 3.57 0.60
C TYR A 26 2.58 2.12 0.37
N SER A 27 1.66 1.28 -0.11
CA SER A 27 1.94 -0.13 -0.38
C SER A 27 1.23 -0.59 -1.64
N LYS A 28 1.87 -1.47 -2.41
CA LYS A 28 1.28 -2.15 -3.57
C LYS A 28 1.22 -3.64 -3.32
N ILE A 29 0.10 -4.27 -3.69
CA ILE A 29 -0.05 -5.73 -3.64
C ILE A 29 -0.21 -6.24 -5.08
N ASN A 30 0.66 -7.16 -5.48
CA ASN A 30 0.55 -7.85 -6.77
C ASN A 30 -0.54 -8.93 -6.67
N GLN A 31 -1.79 -8.56 -6.92
CA GLN A 31 -2.89 -9.50 -6.95
C GLN A 31 -3.94 -9.07 -7.98
N SER A 32 -4.38 -10.02 -8.82
CA SER A 32 -5.53 -9.79 -9.69
C SER A 32 -6.79 -9.65 -8.87
N VAL A 33 -7.24 -8.40 -8.73
CA VAL A 33 -8.56 -8.07 -8.21
C VAL A 33 -9.41 -7.58 -9.37
N ASP A 34 -10.48 -8.33 -9.60
CA ASP A 34 -11.40 -8.06 -10.71
C ASP A 34 -12.76 -7.60 -10.19
N THR A 35 -12.93 -7.56 -8.86
CA THR A 35 -14.18 -7.16 -8.19
C THR A 35 -13.91 -6.28 -6.97
N PRO A 36 -14.83 -5.35 -6.64
CA PRO A 36 -14.71 -4.50 -5.44
C PRO A 36 -14.71 -5.32 -4.14
N GLU A 37 -15.35 -6.49 -4.11
CA GLU A 37 -15.37 -7.37 -2.95
C GLU A 37 -13.98 -7.95 -2.64
N LYS A 38 -13.22 -8.33 -3.67
CA LYS A 38 -11.82 -8.78 -3.51
C LYS A 38 -10.92 -7.65 -3.02
N VAL A 39 -11.14 -6.43 -3.50
CA VAL A 39 -10.41 -5.23 -3.04
C VAL A 39 -10.68 -4.96 -1.56
N GLU A 40 -11.95 -5.04 -1.14
CA GLU A 40 -12.30 -4.84 0.28
C GLU A 40 -11.75 -5.98 1.16
N ALA A 41 -11.77 -7.23 0.68
CA ALA A 41 -11.16 -8.36 1.39
C ALA A 41 -9.64 -8.17 1.59
N LEU A 42 -8.94 -7.67 0.56
CA LEU A 42 -7.52 -7.32 0.66
C LEU A 42 -7.28 -6.20 1.68
N ARG A 43 -8.10 -5.17 1.66
CA ARG A 43 -8.02 -4.06 2.63
C ARG A 43 -8.20 -4.55 4.06
N VAL A 44 -9.16 -5.46 4.30
CA VAL A 44 -9.39 -6.09 5.61
C VAL A 44 -8.20 -6.96 6.01
N LEU A 45 -7.64 -7.74 5.08
CA LEU A 45 -6.45 -8.55 5.33
C LEU A 45 -5.26 -7.68 5.73
N LEU A 46 -5.00 -6.60 4.98
CA LEU A 46 -3.92 -5.66 5.26
C LEU A 46 -4.10 -5.02 6.65
N ALA A 47 -5.32 -4.60 6.99
CA ALA A 47 -5.64 -4.06 8.31
C ALA A 47 -5.34 -5.07 9.43
N ASN A 48 -5.71 -6.34 9.23
CA ASN A 48 -5.46 -7.41 10.21
C ASN A 48 -3.96 -7.70 10.37
N VAL A 49 -3.21 -7.77 9.27
CA VAL A 49 -1.75 -8.01 9.29
C VAL A 49 -1.02 -6.86 10.01
N MET A 50 -1.38 -5.63 9.69
CA MET A 50 -0.80 -4.43 10.28
C MET A 50 -1.30 -4.14 11.70
N ARG A 51 -2.35 -4.86 12.15
CA ARG A 51 -3.08 -4.66 13.42
C ARG A 51 -3.64 -3.24 13.57
N ILE A 52 -4.20 -2.71 12.48
CA ILE A 52 -4.81 -1.38 12.42
C ILE A 52 -6.28 -1.47 12.03
N LYS A 53 -6.99 -0.35 12.14
CA LYS A 53 -8.35 -0.23 11.65
C LYS A 53 -8.35 -0.10 10.13
N LYS A 54 -9.25 -0.81 9.45
CA LYS A 54 -9.37 -0.75 7.99
C LYS A 54 -9.70 0.66 7.48
N GLU A 55 -10.35 1.47 8.31
CA GLU A 55 -10.69 2.86 8.02
C GLU A 55 -9.45 3.74 7.81
N TYR A 56 -8.28 3.32 8.30
CA TYR A 56 -7.01 4.02 8.05
C TYR A 56 -6.36 3.63 6.72
N ILE A 57 -6.92 2.66 6.00
CA ILE A 57 -6.41 2.20 4.72
C ILE A 57 -7.33 2.72 3.62
N THR A 58 -6.79 3.34 2.60
CA THR A 58 -7.52 3.83 1.43
C THR A 58 -6.94 3.18 0.18
N VAL A 59 -7.82 2.74 -0.72
CA VAL A 59 -7.41 2.28 -2.05
C VAL A 59 -7.16 3.51 -2.90
N ILE A 60 -5.97 3.60 -3.49
CA ILE A 60 -5.54 4.72 -4.32
C ILE A 60 -5.26 4.23 -5.74
N ASP A 61 -5.10 5.15 -6.67
CA ASP A 61 -4.65 4.82 -8.02
C ASP A 61 -3.10 4.78 -8.11
N ARG A 62 -2.61 4.33 -9.27
CA ARG A 62 -1.18 4.22 -9.55
C ARG A 62 -0.49 5.59 -9.56
N GLU A 63 -1.18 6.63 -10.00
CA GLU A 63 -0.59 7.97 -10.13
C GLU A 63 -0.34 8.56 -8.73
N GLU A 64 -1.31 8.47 -7.81
CA GLU A 64 -1.11 8.88 -6.42
C GLU A 64 0.01 8.06 -5.76
N TYR A 65 0.08 6.76 -6.01
CA TYR A 65 1.16 5.92 -5.48
C TYR A 65 2.54 6.42 -5.96
N MET A 66 2.70 6.62 -7.27
CA MET A 66 3.98 7.01 -7.87
C MET A 66 4.43 8.41 -7.47
N GLN A 67 3.50 9.32 -7.19
CA GLN A 67 3.84 10.67 -6.73
C GLN A 67 4.36 10.70 -5.28
N ASN A 68 4.08 9.67 -4.48
CA ASN A 68 4.37 9.66 -3.04
C ASN A 68 5.38 8.60 -2.60
N VAL A 69 5.84 7.76 -3.53
CA VAL A 69 6.94 6.81 -3.30
C VAL A 69 8.14 7.35 -4.06
N ASP A 70 9.17 7.75 -3.31
CA ASP A 70 10.44 8.17 -3.92
C ASP A 70 11.05 7.00 -4.70
N ASP A 71 11.32 7.26 -5.97
CA ASP A 71 11.53 6.30 -7.06
C ASP A 71 12.94 5.64 -7.03
N ASP A 72 13.46 5.29 -5.85
CA ASP A 72 14.85 4.81 -5.72
C ASP A 72 15.00 3.28 -5.47
N GLU A 73 13.92 2.52 -5.20
CA GLU A 73 14.08 1.10 -4.85
C GLU A 73 13.19 0.07 -5.58
N ASP A 74 12.32 0.44 -6.52
CA ASP A 74 11.30 -0.51 -6.99
C ASP A 74 11.03 -0.51 -8.51
N LEU A 75 11.97 0.02 -9.30
CA LEU A 75 12.00 -0.15 -10.78
C LEU A 75 12.88 -1.32 -11.24
N ARG A 76 13.47 -2.08 -10.31
CA ARG A 76 13.95 -3.43 -10.62
C ARG A 76 12.83 -4.40 -10.27
N ASP A 77 11.86 -4.51 -11.18
CA ASP A 77 11.25 -5.81 -11.45
C ASP A 77 12.43 -6.74 -11.81
N GLU A 78 13.12 -7.29 -10.81
CA GLU A 78 13.97 -8.46 -11.01
C GLU A 78 13.00 -9.53 -11.49
N GLU A 79 13.02 -9.77 -12.81
CA GLU A 79 12.56 -11.03 -13.36
C GLU A 79 13.17 -12.12 -12.49
N CYS A 80 12.32 -12.77 -11.69
CA CYS A 80 12.64 -14.06 -11.12
C CYS A 80 12.80 -15.03 -12.29
N ASP A 81 13.97 -15.04 -12.90
CA ASP A 81 14.42 -16.12 -13.77
C ASP A 81 14.51 -17.40 -12.91
N GLU A 82 13.85 -18.44 -13.41
CA GLU A 82 13.66 -19.78 -12.82
C GLU A 82 14.96 -20.51 -12.47
#